data_AF-A0A2Z5XVW2-F1
#
_entry.id   AF-A0A2Z5XVW2-F1
#
_cell.length_a   1.000
_cell.length_b   1.000
_cell.length_c   1.000
_cell.angle_alpha   90.00
_cell.angle_beta   90.00
_cell.angle_gamma   90.00
#
_symmetry.space_group_name_H-M   'P 1'
#
loop_
_entity.id
_entity.type
_entity.pdbx_description
1 polymer ?
#
loop_
_entity_poly.entity_id
_entity_poly.type
_entity_poly.pdbx_seq_one_letter_code
_entity_poly.pdbx_strand_id
1 'polypeptide(L)'
;IGQAFPYTPIANPRWMVPDWTFGIRDDHMQKMVDEVRAKGAKVVVVLSHNGMDVDIKMASRVRGIDAILGGHTHDGMPAPTIVKNGGGQTLVTNAGSNGKFLGVLDFDVRDGNIQGYQYRLLPVFSNLLPADAEMAAYIEKVRAPYKAKLEEKLAVTEGLLYRRGNFNGSWDQLILDALMEVKGADAAFSPGVRWGTSLLPGDVITYERMMDQMAMTYPATTLNEFAGAQIKEIMEDVADNLFNPDPYYQHGGDM
;
A
#
# COMPACT_ATOMS: atom_id res chain seq x y z
N ILE A 1 -14.10 -10.35 -7.54
CA ILE A 1 -13.00 -11.34 -7.43
C ILE A 1 -11.91 -10.72 -6.55
N GLY A 2 -11.39 -11.45 -5.56
CA GLY A 2 -10.30 -10.95 -4.71
C GLY A 2 -8.93 -11.36 -5.24
N GLN A 3 -7.97 -10.45 -5.21
CA GLN A 3 -6.58 -10.67 -5.63
C GLN A 3 -5.63 -10.15 -4.55
N ALA A 4 -4.92 -11.06 -3.88
CA ALA A 4 -3.95 -10.72 -2.85
C ALA A 4 -2.61 -10.30 -3.45
N PHE A 5 -1.76 -9.67 -2.63
CA PHE A 5 -0.43 -9.22 -3.04
C PHE A 5 0.44 -10.40 -3.52
N PRO A 6 0.91 -10.40 -4.78
CA PRO A 6 1.53 -11.57 -5.39
C PRO A 6 2.93 -11.89 -4.83
N TYR A 7 3.61 -10.93 -4.22
CA TYR A 7 4.98 -11.08 -3.71
C TYR A 7 5.03 -11.30 -2.19
N THR A 8 3.91 -11.65 -1.56
CA THR A 8 3.80 -11.89 -0.11
C THR A 8 4.94 -12.77 0.46
N PRO A 9 5.34 -13.90 -0.16
CA PRO A 9 6.39 -14.77 0.39
C PRO A 9 7.81 -14.22 0.36
N ILE A 10 8.08 -13.20 -0.47
CA ILE A 10 9.42 -12.57 -0.57
C ILE A 10 9.46 -11.22 0.16
N ALA A 11 8.31 -10.57 0.35
CA ALA A 11 8.20 -9.31 1.09
C ALA A 11 8.16 -9.52 2.63
N ASN A 12 7.96 -10.76 3.09
CA ASN A 12 7.85 -11.10 4.52
C ASN A 12 8.62 -12.38 4.83
N PRO A 13 8.95 -12.65 6.11
CA PRO A 13 9.64 -13.87 6.49
C PRO A 13 8.92 -15.14 6.01
N ARG A 14 9.62 -16.01 5.28
CA ARG A 14 9.05 -17.18 4.61
C ARG A 14 8.29 -18.11 5.55
N TRP A 15 8.71 -18.23 6.81
CA TRP A 15 8.10 -19.09 7.82
C TRP A 15 6.66 -18.70 8.19
N MET A 16 6.21 -17.48 7.85
CA MET A 16 4.82 -17.05 8.10
C MET A 16 3.83 -17.72 7.13
N VAL A 17 4.28 -18.10 5.94
CA VAL A 17 3.45 -18.67 4.87
C VAL A 17 4.16 -19.83 4.15
N PRO A 18 4.73 -20.81 4.86
CA PRO A 18 5.77 -21.71 4.37
C PRO A 18 5.36 -22.59 3.18
N ASP A 19 4.06 -22.84 3.01
CA ASP A 19 3.51 -23.71 1.97
C ASP A 19 2.69 -22.96 0.93
N TRP A 20 2.50 -21.65 1.10
CA TRP A 20 1.65 -20.87 0.20
C TRP A 20 2.45 -20.31 -0.97
N THR A 21 1.81 -20.32 -2.13
CA THR A 21 2.30 -19.68 -3.35
C THR A 21 1.39 -18.53 -3.72
N PHE A 22 1.99 -17.39 -4.03
CA PHE A 22 1.32 -16.20 -4.53
C PHE A 22 1.89 -15.89 -5.92
N GLY A 23 1.17 -15.10 -6.70
CA GLY A 23 1.65 -14.69 -8.01
C GLY A 23 0.58 -14.08 -8.87
N ILE A 24 1.04 -13.38 -9.90
CA ILE A 24 0.18 -12.85 -10.96
C ILE A 24 -0.06 -14.00 -11.94
N ARG A 25 -1.32 -14.41 -12.08
CA ARG A 25 -1.73 -15.55 -12.93
C ARG A 25 -2.87 -15.11 -13.85
N ASP A 26 -2.52 -14.39 -14.92
CA ASP A 26 -3.48 -13.84 -15.88
C ASP A 26 -4.48 -14.90 -16.37
N ASP A 27 -4.00 -16.09 -16.73
CA ASP A 27 -4.83 -17.21 -17.18
C ASP A 27 -5.82 -17.70 -16.12
N HIS A 28 -5.40 -17.72 -14.86
CA HIS A 28 -6.27 -18.11 -13.75
C HIS A 28 -7.31 -17.01 -13.48
N MET A 29 -6.90 -15.74 -13.51
CA MET A 29 -7.83 -14.62 -13.39
C MET A 29 -8.87 -14.63 -14.53
N GLN A 30 -8.45 -14.88 -15.77
CA GLN A 30 -9.36 -15.01 -16.91
C GLN A 30 -10.38 -16.13 -16.69
N LYS A 31 -9.94 -17.32 -16.25
CA LYS A 31 -10.86 -18.42 -15.91
C LYS A 31 -11.86 -18.02 -14.84
N MET A 32 -11.43 -17.32 -13.79
CA MET A 32 -12.32 -16.83 -12.73
C MET A 32 -13.34 -15.82 -13.26
N VAL A 33 -12.92 -14.89 -14.14
CA VAL A 33 -13.82 -13.93 -14.79
C VAL A 33 -14.84 -14.64 -15.65
N ASP A 34 -14.41 -15.58 -16.50
CA ASP A 34 -15.29 -16.35 -17.38
C ASP A 34 -16.30 -17.16 -16.56
N GLU A 35 -15.87 -17.78 -15.45
CA GLU A 35 -16.73 -18.55 -14.55
C GLU A 35 -17.82 -17.67 -13.90
N VAL A 36 -17.45 -16.52 -13.33
CA VAL A 36 -18.47 -15.66 -12.67
C VAL A 36 -19.43 -15.04 -13.69
N ARG A 37 -18.96 -14.75 -14.90
CA ARG A 37 -19.82 -14.29 -16.01
C ARG A 37 -20.77 -15.39 -16.46
N ALA A 38 -20.31 -16.63 -16.60
CA ALA A 38 -21.16 -17.78 -16.92
C ALA A 38 -22.22 -18.04 -15.85
N LYS A 39 -21.93 -17.74 -14.58
CA LYS A 39 -22.90 -17.74 -13.47
C LYS A 39 -23.87 -16.56 -13.47
N GLY A 40 -23.76 -15.65 -14.43
CA GLY A 40 -24.72 -14.55 -14.64
C GLY A 40 -24.27 -13.18 -14.14
N ALA A 41 -23.02 -13.01 -13.70
CA ALA A 41 -22.52 -11.72 -13.24
C ALA A 41 -22.61 -10.64 -14.34
N LYS A 42 -23.33 -9.54 -14.04
CA LYS A 42 -23.50 -8.39 -14.95
C LYS A 42 -22.38 -7.36 -14.83
N VAL A 43 -21.77 -7.28 -13.65
CA VAL A 43 -20.58 -6.48 -13.39
C VAL A 43 -19.54 -7.36 -12.68
N VAL A 44 -18.29 -7.30 -13.11
CA VAL A 44 -17.16 -8.00 -12.51
C VAL A 44 -16.13 -6.99 -12.05
N VAL A 45 -16.00 -6.88 -10.74
CA VAL A 45 -14.99 -6.05 -10.07
C VAL A 45 -13.91 -6.94 -9.46
N VAL A 46 -12.65 -6.60 -9.69
CA VAL A 46 -11.51 -7.16 -8.96
C VAL A 46 -11.15 -6.23 -7.81
N LEU A 47 -11.16 -6.75 -6.59
CA LEU A 47 -10.57 -6.09 -5.43
C LEU A 47 -9.12 -6.58 -5.32
N SER A 48 -8.18 -5.73 -5.70
CA SER A 48 -6.78 -6.09 -5.90
C SER A 48 -5.87 -5.49 -4.85
N HIS A 49 -4.79 -6.19 -4.57
CA HIS A 49 -3.65 -5.70 -3.81
C HIS A 49 -2.33 -5.93 -4.56
N ASN A 50 -2.36 -5.96 -5.91
CA ASN A 50 -1.15 -6.13 -6.71
C ASN A 50 -0.27 -4.86 -6.73
N GLY A 51 -0.90 -3.68 -6.75
CA GLY A 51 -0.27 -2.40 -7.05
C GLY A 51 -0.76 -1.83 -8.38
N MET A 52 -0.83 -0.50 -8.49
CA MET A 52 -1.48 0.21 -9.60
C MET A 52 -0.94 -0.21 -10.98
N ASP A 53 0.37 -0.16 -11.19
CA ASP A 53 0.97 -0.46 -12.50
C ASP A 53 0.79 -1.94 -12.90
N VAL A 54 0.87 -2.84 -11.91
CA VAL A 54 0.58 -4.26 -12.10
C VAL A 54 -0.89 -4.46 -12.48
N ASP A 55 -1.82 -3.77 -11.82
CA ASP A 55 -3.24 -3.84 -12.11
C ASP A 55 -3.58 -3.27 -13.48
N ILE A 56 -2.95 -2.16 -13.90
CA ILE A 56 -3.07 -1.61 -15.25
C ILE A 56 -2.59 -2.65 -16.28
N LYS A 57 -1.44 -3.29 -16.05
CA LYS A 57 -0.93 -4.32 -16.96
C LYS A 57 -1.85 -5.54 -16.99
N MET A 58 -2.36 -6.01 -15.86
CA MET A 58 -3.32 -7.11 -15.79
C MET A 58 -4.63 -6.77 -16.52
N ALA A 59 -5.15 -5.56 -16.34
CA ALA A 59 -6.33 -5.06 -17.04
C ALA A 59 -6.14 -5.03 -18.57
N SER A 60 -4.91 -4.85 -19.08
CA SER A 60 -4.64 -4.91 -20.52
C SER A 60 -4.73 -6.33 -21.10
N ARG A 61 -4.62 -7.36 -20.24
CA ARG A 61 -4.52 -8.77 -20.63
C ARG A 61 -5.78 -9.57 -20.34
N VAL A 62 -6.39 -9.34 -19.18
CA VAL A 62 -7.59 -10.08 -18.74
C VAL A 62 -8.85 -9.36 -19.21
N ARG A 63 -9.67 -10.08 -19.97
CA ARG A 63 -10.91 -9.59 -20.56
C ARG A 63 -12.08 -9.77 -19.61
N GLY A 64 -13.09 -8.90 -19.71
CA GLY A 64 -14.36 -9.04 -19.00
C GLY A 64 -14.38 -8.52 -17.57
N ILE A 65 -13.28 -7.93 -17.09
CA ILE A 65 -13.24 -7.14 -15.85
C ILE A 65 -13.73 -5.73 -16.16
N ASP A 66 -14.72 -5.24 -15.41
CA ASP A 66 -15.24 -3.87 -15.59
C ASP A 66 -14.46 -2.85 -14.75
N ALA A 67 -14.06 -3.23 -13.54
CA ALA A 67 -13.21 -2.41 -12.69
C ALA A 67 -12.22 -3.23 -11.86
N ILE A 68 -11.06 -2.62 -11.60
CA ILE A 68 -10.11 -3.03 -10.58
C ILE A 68 -10.05 -1.90 -9.54
N LEU A 69 -10.40 -2.25 -8.31
CA LEU A 69 -10.22 -1.41 -7.13
C LEU A 69 -8.96 -1.92 -6.44
N GLY A 70 -7.84 -1.23 -6.65
CA GLY A 70 -6.53 -1.67 -6.22
C GLY A 70 -6.12 -1.14 -4.85
N GLY A 71 -4.90 -1.52 -4.46
CA GLY A 71 -4.25 -1.15 -3.22
C GLY A 71 -2.73 -1.25 -3.37
N HIS A 72 -2.01 -1.51 -2.28
CA HIS A 72 -0.54 -1.68 -2.21
C HIS A 72 0.30 -0.43 -2.51
N THR A 73 0.08 0.24 -3.63
CA THR A 73 0.89 1.38 -4.08
C THR A 73 0.50 2.72 -3.46
N HIS A 74 -0.63 2.77 -2.75
CA HIS A 74 -1.11 3.93 -1.98
C HIS A 74 -1.41 5.18 -2.83
N ASP A 75 -1.73 5.01 -4.12
CA ASP A 75 -2.06 6.12 -5.01
C ASP A 75 -3.45 6.69 -4.72
N GLY A 76 -3.54 8.01 -4.52
CA GLY A 76 -4.81 8.72 -4.48
C GLY A 76 -5.22 9.13 -5.90
N MET A 77 -6.06 8.33 -6.55
CA MET A 77 -6.44 8.55 -7.95
C MET A 77 -7.71 9.41 -8.04
N PRO A 78 -7.65 10.67 -8.51
CA PRO A 78 -8.84 11.52 -8.62
C PRO A 78 -9.83 11.03 -9.68
N ALA A 79 -9.38 10.19 -10.62
CA ALA A 79 -10.19 9.51 -11.62
C ALA A 79 -9.58 8.12 -11.93
N PRO A 80 -10.39 7.13 -12.35
CA PRO A 80 -9.86 5.84 -12.76
C PRO A 80 -9.10 5.94 -14.07
N THR A 81 -8.03 5.16 -14.20
CA THR A 81 -7.37 4.91 -15.47
C THR A 81 -8.22 3.96 -16.30
N ILE A 82 -8.55 4.35 -17.53
CA ILE A 82 -9.30 3.50 -18.47
C ILE A 82 -8.31 2.68 -19.30
N VAL A 83 -8.31 1.36 -19.12
CA VAL A 83 -7.45 0.43 -19.85
C VAL A 83 -8.27 -0.32 -20.89
N LYS A 84 -7.89 -0.24 -22.16
CA LYS A 84 -8.53 -0.98 -23.26
C LYS A 84 -7.85 -2.34 -23.45
N ASN A 85 -8.63 -3.38 -23.70
CA ASN A 85 -8.15 -4.74 -23.97
C ASN A 85 -9.04 -5.44 -25.02
N GLY A 86 -8.70 -6.69 -25.37
CA GLY A 86 -9.43 -7.46 -26.38
C GLY A 86 -10.89 -7.82 -26.03
N GLY A 87 -11.36 -7.48 -24.83
CA GLY A 87 -12.74 -7.67 -24.36
C GLY A 87 -13.50 -6.39 -24.04
N GLY A 88 -12.93 -5.21 -24.34
CA GLY A 88 -13.54 -3.91 -24.06
C GLY A 88 -12.60 -3.00 -23.27
N GLN A 89 -13.08 -2.48 -22.15
CA GLN A 89 -12.30 -1.62 -21.27
C GLN A 89 -12.48 -2.00 -19.80
N THR A 90 -11.49 -1.67 -18.99
CA THR A 90 -11.48 -1.86 -17.54
C THR A 90 -11.09 -0.55 -16.87
N LEU A 91 -11.83 -0.16 -15.83
CA LEU A 91 -11.48 0.98 -14.98
C LEU A 91 -10.51 0.54 -13.89
N VAL A 92 -9.38 1.21 -13.70
CA VAL A 92 -8.40 0.87 -12.65
C VAL A 92 -8.20 2.07 -11.74
N THR A 93 -8.34 1.90 -10.43
CA THR A 93 -8.22 3.01 -9.46
C THR A 93 -7.75 2.53 -8.09
N ASN A 94 -7.06 3.42 -7.38
CA ASN A 94 -6.71 3.31 -5.96
C ASN A 94 -7.31 4.47 -5.16
N ALA A 95 -7.51 4.29 -3.85
CA ALA A 95 -8.10 5.29 -2.95
C ALA A 95 -7.11 5.83 -1.91
N GLY A 96 -5.81 5.87 -2.24
CA GLY A 96 -4.75 6.32 -1.35
C GLY A 96 -4.47 5.34 -0.20
N SER A 97 -4.18 5.89 0.98
CA SER A 97 -3.83 5.14 2.19
C SER A 97 -4.33 5.83 3.44
N ASN A 98 -4.23 5.16 4.60
CA ASN A 98 -4.54 5.70 5.93
C ASN A 98 -5.97 6.27 6.06
N GLY A 99 -6.92 5.79 5.26
CA GLY A 99 -8.28 6.31 5.25
C GLY A 99 -8.40 7.77 4.78
N LYS A 100 -7.38 8.33 4.12
CA LYS A 100 -7.38 9.72 3.64
C LYS A 100 -8.48 9.99 2.60
N PHE A 101 -8.86 8.97 1.84
CA PHE A 101 -9.90 9.08 0.83
C PHE A 101 -10.84 7.89 0.86
N LEU A 102 -12.08 8.13 0.42
CA LEU A 102 -13.08 7.12 0.07
C LEU A 102 -13.35 7.20 -1.43
N GLY A 103 -12.97 6.16 -2.18
CA GLY A 103 -13.32 6.01 -3.58
C GLY A 103 -14.75 5.52 -3.74
N VAL A 104 -15.58 6.23 -4.50
CA VAL A 104 -16.96 5.87 -4.82
C VAL A 104 -17.09 5.70 -6.32
N LEU A 105 -17.41 4.48 -6.76
CA LEU A 105 -17.64 4.13 -8.16
C LEU A 105 -19.09 3.65 -8.33
N ASP A 106 -19.91 4.48 -8.96
CA ASP A 106 -21.30 4.17 -9.27
C ASP A 106 -21.39 3.68 -10.72
N PHE A 107 -21.96 2.49 -10.94
CA PHE A 107 -22.24 1.97 -12.29
C PHE A 107 -23.73 2.12 -12.64
N ASP A 108 -24.02 2.61 -13.84
CA ASP A 108 -25.36 2.55 -14.43
C ASP A 108 -25.50 1.24 -15.22
N VAL A 109 -26.27 0.29 -14.69
CA VAL A 109 -26.45 -1.05 -15.28
C VAL A 109 -27.87 -1.20 -15.80
N ARG A 110 -28.02 -1.40 -17.12
CA ARG A 110 -29.30 -1.59 -17.80
C ARG A 110 -29.22 -2.76 -18.76
N ASP A 111 -30.27 -3.58 -18.78
CA ASP A 111 -30.36 -4.79 -19.61
C ASP A 111 -29.14 -5.71 -19.47
N GLY A 112 -28.55 -5.74 -18.27
CA GLY A 112 -27.37 -6.53 -17.95
C GLY A 112 -26.04 -5.98 -18.45
N ASN A 113 -25.99 -4.74 -18.97
CA ASN A 113 -24.80 -4.08 -19.49
C ASN A 113 -24.54 -2.74 -18.77
N ILE A 114 -23.27 -2.36 -18.64
CA ILE A 114 -22.87 -1.06 -18.11
C ILE A 114 -23.08 0.00 -19.19
N GLN A 115 -23.92 1.00 -18.92
CA GLN A 115 -24.19 2.12 -19.81
C GLN A 115 -23.30 3.34 -19.51
N GLY A 116 -22.80 3.43 -18.28
CA GLY A 116 -21.94 4.51 -17.82
C GLY A 116 -21.49 4.31 -16.38
N TYR A 117 -20.64 5.21 -15.92
CA TYR A 117 -20.20 5.24 -14.52
C TYR A 117 -20.00 6.68 -14.05
N GLN A 118 -20.04 6.87 -12.74
CA GLN A 118 -19.55 8.07 -12.06
C GLN A 118 -18.51 7.66 -11.03
N TYR A 119 -17.45 8.47 -10.93
CA TYR A 119 -16.40 8.25 -9.94
C TYR A 119 -16.17 9.51 -9.11
N ARG A 120 -15.99 9.33 -7.80
CA ARG A 120 -15.60 10.39 -6.87
C ARG A 120 -14.55 9.85 -5.91
N LEU A 121 -13.46 10.60 -5.73
CA LEU A 121 -12.51 10.39 -4.64
C LEU A 121 -12.81 11.41 -3.54
N LEU A 122 -13.44 10.98 -2.46
CA LEU A 122 -13.89 11.85 -1.39
C LEU A 122 -12.80 11.96 -0.30
N PRO A 123 -12.24 13.14 -0.02
CA PRO A 123 -11.29 13.31 1.07
C PRO A 123 -11.98 13.17 2.43
N VAL A 124 -11.34 12.47 3.36
CA VAL A 124 -11.85 12.25 4.71
C VAL A 124 -11.19 13.25 5.66
N PHE A 125 -11.85 14.40 5.84
CA PHE A 125 -11.45 15.41 6.82
C PHE A 125 -12.24 15.20 8.12
N SER A 126 -11.61 14.58 9.12
CA SER A 126 -12.27 14.22 10.40
C SER A 126 -12.81 15.42 11.18
N ASN A 127 -12.25 16.61 10.98
CA ASN A 127 -12.73 17.86 11.58
C ASN A 127 -13.97 18.44 10.89
N LEU A 128 -14.37 17.91 9.73
CA LEU A 128 -15.55 18.35 8.96
C LEU A 128 -16.68 17.31 8.94
N LEU A 129 -16.47 16.15 9.56
CA LEU A 129 -17.41 15.03 9.57
C LEU A 129 -17.74 14.64 11.01
N PRO A 130 -19.02 14.38 11.34
CA PRO A 130 -19.35 13.83 12.64
C PRO A 130 -18.75 12.42 12.77
N ALA A 131 -18.07 12.16 13.89
CA ALA A 131 -17.60 10.82 14.20
C ALA A 131 -18.79 9.89 14.46
N ASP A 132 -18.70 8.65 13.99
CA ASP A 132 -19.64 7.61 14.39
C ASP A 132 -19.48 7.29 15.88
N ALA A 133 -20.56 7.40 16.64
CA ALA A 133 -20.51 7.30 18.10
C ALA A 133 -20.16 5.89 18.58
N GLU A 134 -20.64 4.86 17.89
CA GLU A 134 -20.36 3.46 18.23
C GLU A 134 -18.89 3.12 17.95
N MET A 135 -18.38 3.51 16.79
CA MET A 135 -16.98 3.31 16.42
C MET A 135 -16.02 4.10 17.33
N ALA A 136 -16.35 5.34 17.67
CA ALA A 136 -15.56 6.14 18.60
C ALA A 136 -15.48 5.47 19.98
N ALA A 137 -16.61 4.98 20.51
CA ALA A 137 -16.64 4.25 21.77
C ALA A 137 -15.85 2.94 21.70
N TYR A 138 -15.92 2.21 20.58
CA TYR A 138 -15.13 1.01 20.36
C TYR A 138 -13.63 1.29 20.35
N ILE A 139 -13.19 2.31 19.61
CA ILE A 139 -11.79 2.72 19.53
C ILE A 139 -11.26 3.11 20.92
N GLU A 140 -11.97 3.95 21.67
CA GLU A 140 -11.58 4.32 23.03
C GLU A 140 -11.48 3.09 23.95
N LYS A 141 -12.45 2.17 23.87
CA LYS A 141 -12.42 0.93 24.65
C LYS A 141 -11.19 0.07 24.34
N VAL A 142 -10.86 -0.11 23.06
CA VAL A 142 -9.69 -0.91 22.63
C VAL A 142 -8.38 -0.25 23.05
N ARG A 143 -8.31 1.09 23.01
CA ARG A 143 -7.12 1.87 23.34
C ARG A 143 -6.91 2.06 24.83
N ALA A 144 -7.96 2.03 25.65
CA ALA A 144 -7.92 2.36 27.07
C ALA A 144 -6.79 1.64 27.86
N PRO A 145 -6.53 0.34 27.67
CA PRO A 145 -5.45 -0.35 28.40
C PRO A 145 -4.04 0.14 28.03
N TYR A 146 -3.86 0.74 26.85
CA TYR A 146 -2.57 1.11 26.28
C TYR A 146 -2.36 2.62 26.22
N LYS A 147 -3.38 3.42 26.55
CA LYS A 147 -3.42 4.87 26.34
C LYS A 147 -2.18 5.58 26.88
N ALA A 148 -1.81 5.30 28.14
CA ALA A 148 -0.64 5.91 28.76
C ALA A 148 0.67 5.63 27.99
N LYS A 149 0.81 4.43 27.42
CA LYS A 149 1.98 4.07 26.62
C LYS A 149 1.93 4.72 25.24
N LEU A 150 0.78 4.69 24.56
CA LEU A 150 0.60 5.29 23.23
C LEU A 150 0.83 6.81 23.25
N GLU A 151 0.40 7.48 24.32
CA GLU A 151 0.48 8.94 24.51
C GLU A 151 1.80 9.40 25.15
N GLU A 152 2.72 8.48 25.46
CA GLU A 152 4.05 8.81 25.99
C GLU A 152 4.76 9.76 25.01
N LYS A 153 5.11 10.96 25.48
CA LYS A 153 5.80 11.97 24.68
C LYS A 153 7.30 11.68 24.66
N LEU A 154 7.86 11.55 23.46
CA LEU A 154 9.26 11.22 23.25
C LEU A 154 10.07 12.46 22.87
N ALA A 155 9.55 13.28 21.95
CA ALA A 155 10.22 14.48 21.45
C ALA A 155 9.22 15.45 20.80
N VAL A 156 9.71 16.60 20.35
CA VAL A 156 8.98 17.54 19.49
C VAL A 156 9.80 17.73 18.22
N THR A 157 9.16 17.63 17.05
CA THR A 157 9.89 17.83 15.79
C THR A 157 9.99 19.32 15.46
N GLU A 158 11.16 19.77 15.02
CA GLU A 158 11.34 21.14 14.50
C GLU A 158 11.03 21.24 13.00
N GLY A 159 11.07 20.10 12.29
CA GLY A 159 10.87 19.99 10.85
C GLY A 159 9.66 19.13 10.48
N LEU A 160 9.33 19.13 9.19
CA LEU A 160 8.36 18.19 8.63
C LEU A 160 8.96 16.79 8.64
N LEU A 161 8.28 15.84 9.29
CA LEU A 161 8.61 14.42 9.23
C LEU A 161 7.63 13.70 8.30
N TYR A 162 8.15 13.06 7.26
CA TYR A 162 7.36 12.27 6.31
C TYR A 162 8.07 10.97 5.94
N ARG A 163 7.28 9.94 5.64
CA ARG A 163 7.77 8.62 5.26
C ARG A 163 7.94 8.48 3.74
N ARG A 164 6.87 8.73 2.99
CA ARG A 164 6.81 8.44 1.55
C ARG A 164 7.75 9.33 0.73
N GLY A 165 8.58 8.69 -0.07
CA GLY A 165 9.42 9.31 -1.11
C GLY A 165 10.26 8.23 -1.77
N ASN A 166 10.48 8.31 -3.09
CA ASN A 166 11.14 7.21 -3.82
C ASN A 166 12.58 6.93 -3.39
N PHE A 167 13.26 7.88 -2.71
CA PHE A 167 14.67 7.75 -2.32
C PHE A 167 14.95 8.21 -0.88
N ASN A 168 14.02 8.95 -0.27
CA ASN A 168 14.23 9.53 1.05
C ASN A 168 12.90 9.93 1.70
N GLY A 169 12.88 9.91 3.02
CA GLY A 169 11.87 10.49 3.90
C GLY A 169 12.54 11.00 5.17
N SER A 170 12.13 12.18 5.66
CA SER A 170 12.74 12.74 6.88
C SER A 170 12.44 11.93 8.14
N TRP A 171 11.37 11.13 8.15
CA TRP A 171 11.16 10.10 9.19
C TRP A 171 12.23 9.01 9.13
N ASP A 172 12.57 8.53 7.94
CA ASP A 172 13.59 7.51 7.77
C ASP A 172 14.97 8.01 8.12
N GLN A 173 15.32 9.24 7.75
CA GLN A 173 16.59 9.83 8.15
C GLN A 173 16.75 9.81 9.68
N LEU A 174 15.71 10.21 10.43
CA LEU A 174 15.74 10.18 11.89
C LEU A 174 15.96 8.76 12.45
N ILE A 175 15.33 7.75 11.85
CA ILE A 175 15.50 6.34 12.25
C ILE A 175 16.92 5.86 11.93
N LEU A 176 17.45 6.21 10.76
CA LEU A 176 18.78 5.85 10.30
C LEU A 176 19.86 6.46 11.20
N ASP A 177 19.73 7.74 11.53
CA ASP A 177 20.65 8.44 12.44
C ASP A 177 20.68 7.75 13.81
N ALA A 178 19.51 7.42 14.36
CA ALA A 178 19.41 6.69 15.62
C ALA A 178 20.03 5.28 15.53
N LEU A 179 19.84 4.56 14.42
CA LEU A 179 20.47 3.25 14.22
C LEU A 179 21.99 3.36 14.17
N MET A 180 22.52 4.34 13.43
CA MET A 180 23.96 4.57 13.33
C MET A 180 24.55 4.95 14.69
N GLU A 181 23.92 5.87 15.43
CA GLU A 181 24.37 6.30 16.76
C GLU A 181 24.35 5.15 17.77
N VAL A 182 23.24 4.40 17.86
CA VAL A 182 23.07 3.36 18.89
C VAL A 182 23.85 2.09 18.57
N LYS A 183 24.01 1.74 17.30
CA LYS A 183 24.73 0.52 16.88
C LYS A 183 26.20 0.79 16.56
N GLY A 184 26.61 2.04 16.36
CA GLY A 184 27.94 2.39 15.87
C GLY A 184 28.17 1.96 14.43
N ALA A 185 27.16 2.09 13.56
CA ALA A 185 27.24 1.71 12.15
C ALA A 185 27.74 2.88 11.28
N ASP A 186 28.56 2.59 10.26
CA ASP A 186 29.02 3.59 9.28
C ASP A 186 27.91 4.00 8.28
N ALA A 187 26.93 3.11 8.09
CA ALA A 187 25.74 3.31 7.27
C ALA A 187 24.59 2.48 7.83
N ALA A 188 23.35 2.92 7.59
CA ALA A 188 22.15 2.19 7.96
C ALA A 188 21.19 2.08 6.76
N PHE A 189 20.31 1.08 6.81
CA PHE A 189 19.24 0.87 5.84
C PHE A 189 17.90 0.83 6.56
N SER A 190 16.90 1.46 5.94
CA SER A 190 15.52 1.40 6.37
C SER A 190 14.71 0.73 5.27
N PRO A 191 13.65 -0.04 5.60
CA PRO A 191 12.80 -0.60 4.58
C PRO A 191 11.96 0.52 3.94
N GLY A 192 11.96 0.62 2.61
CA GLY A 192 11.15 1.55 1.84
C GLY A 192 9.65 1.22 1.84
N VAL A 193 9.05 1.11 3.02
CA VAL A 193 7.62 0.88 3.20
C VAL A 193 6.83 2.17 2.94
N ARG A 194 5.64 2.01 2.35
CA ARG A 194 4.75 3.14 2.01
C ARG A 194 3.76 3.51 3.11
N TRP A 195 3.63 2.69 4.14
CA TRP A 195 2.79 2.98 5.30
C TRP A 195 3.55 3.86 6.29
N GLY A 196 2.82 4.74 6.96
CA GLY A 196 3.38 5.74 7.86
C GLY A 196 2.49 6.98 7.92
N THR A 197 2.76 7.83 8.91
CA THR A 197 2.12 9.14 9.06
C THR A 197 3.14 10.27 8.94
N SER A 198 2.66 11.50 8.84
CA SER A 198 3.49 12.70 8.79
C SER A 198 3.25 13.56 10.03
N LEU A 199 4.30 14.25 10.49
CA LEU A 199 4.23 15.24 11.56
C LEU A 199 4.73 16.59 11.06
N LEU A 200 4.01 17.65 11.42
CA LEU A 200 4.37 19.03 11.11
C LEU A 200 5.39 19.56 12.13
N PRO A 201 6.16 20.61 11.79
CA PRO A 201 6.95 21.36 12.76
C PRO A 201 6.13 21.74 14.00
N GLY A 202 6.66 21.44 15.19
CA GLY A 202 6.02 21.66 16.48
C GLY A 202 5.14 20.51 16.97
N ASP A 203 4.87 19.50 16.15
CA ASP A 203 4.13 18.32 16.60
C ASP A 203 4.95 17.48 17.58
N VAL A 204 4.25 16.88 18.55
CA VAL A 204 4.84 15.97 19.52
C VAL A 204 4.96 14.57 18.91
N ILE A 205 6.18 14.03 18.91
CA ILE A 205 6.42 12.62 18.63
C ILE A 205 6.01 11.83 19.88
N THR A 206 4.89 11.12 19.81
CA THR A 206 4.51 10.16 20.84
C THR A 206 5.00 8.75 20.49
N TYR A 207 4.94 7.82 21.45
CA TYR A 207 5.22 6.40 21.19
C TYR A 207 4.35 5.86 20.05
N GLU A 208 3.07 6.22 20.00
CA GLU A 208 2.19 5.86 18.89
C GLU A 208 2.69 6.39 17.54
N ARG A 209 3.09 7.66 17.46
CA ARG A 209 3.60 8.25 16.22
C ARG A 209 4.92 7.63 15.75
N MET A 210 5.73 7.17 16.69
CA MET A 210 6.91 6.37 16.40
C MET A 210 6.53 4.99 15.87
N MET A 211 5.54 4.33 16.48
CA MET A 211 5.04 3.02 16.04
C MET A 211 4.36 3.08 14.67
N ASP A 212 3.71 4.20 14.30
CA ASP A 212 3.19 4.43 12.94
C ASP A 212 4.26 4.20 11.85
N GLN A 213 5.55 4.28 12.17
CA GLN A 213 6.66 4.15 11.24
C GLN A 213 7.39 2.79 11.32
N MET A 214 7.28 2.08 12.44
CA MET A 214 8.15 0.92 12.75
C MET A 214 7.40 -0.30 13.32
N ALA A 215 6.06 -0.33 13.30
CA ALA A 215 5.24 -1.41 13.85
C ALA A 215 5.23 -2.71 12.99
N MET A 216 6.39 -3.24 12.65
CA MET A 216 6.52 -4.58 12.06
C MET A 216 6.38 -5.65 13.14
N THR A 217 5.81 -6.81 12.80
CA THR A 217 5.76 -7.98 13.70
C THR A 217 7.11 -8.69 13.85
N TYR A 218 8.10 -8.30 13.04
CA TYR A 218 9.49 -8.75 13.08
C TYR A 218 10.46 -7.55 13.17
N PRO A 219 10.36 -6.69 14.20
CA PRO A 219 11.00 -5.37 14.24
C PRO A 219 12.49 -5.42 14.63
N ALA A 220 13.11 -6.59 14.63
CA ALA A 220 14.49 -6.75 15.09
C ALA A 220 15.46 -6.04 14.14
N THR A 221 16.36 -5.22 14.71
CA THR A 221 17.42 -4.55 13.97
C THR A 221 18.75 -5.27 14.16
N THR A 222 19.55 -5.35 13.12
CA THR A 222 20.84 -6.06 13.13
C THR A 222 21.98 -5.12 12.74
N LEU A 223 23.18 -5.41 13.23
CA LEU A 223 24.43 -4.78 12.80
C LEU A 223 25.25 -5.87 12.12
N ASN A 224 25.58 -5.69 10.85
CA ASN A 224 26.33 -6.66 10.06
C ASN A 224 27.45 -5.93 9.30
N GLU A 225 28.53 -6.65 9.00
CA GLU A 225 29.59 -6.16 8.14
C GLU A 225 29.30 -6.53 6.67
N PHE A 226 29.39 -5.55 5.78
CA PHE A 226 29.25 -5.72 4.34
C PHE A 226 30.43 -5.09 3.62
N ALA A 227 30.92 -5.73 2.56
CA ALA A 227 31.82 -5.08 1.62
C ALA A 227 31.06 -4.00 0.84
N GLY A 228 31.75 -2.92 0.45
CA GLY A 228 31.15 -1.85 -0.38
C GLY A 228 30.54 -2.36 -1.69
N ALA A 229 31.11 -3.42 -2.28
CA ALA A 229 30.54 -4.08 -3.45
C ALA A 229 29.15 -4.71 -3.17
N GLN A 230 28.96 -5.32 -1.99
CA GLN A 230 27.68 -5.91 -1.61
C GLN A 230 26.62 -4.82 -1.36
N ILE A 231 27.02 -3.69 -0.75
CA ILE A 231 26.14 -2.53 -0.60
C ILE A 231 25.69 -2.03 -1.97
N LYS A 232 26.62 -1.89 -2.92
CA LYS A 232 26.28 -1.50 -4.30
C LYS A 232 25.30 -2.48 -4.94
N GLU A 233 25.56 -3.79 -4.85
CA GLU A 233 24.70 -4.82 -5.42
C GLU A 233 23.28 -4.77 -4.85
N ILE A 234 23.13 -4.59 -3.54
CA ILE A 234 21.81 -4.43 -2.89
C ILE A 234 21.07 -3.22 -3.46
N MET A 235 21.74 -2.07 -3.59
CA MET A 235 21.10 -0.85 -4.10
C MET A 235 20.70 -0.98 -5.58
N GLU A 236 21.53 -1.64 -6.40
CA GLU A 236 21.24 -1.91 -7.80
C GLU A 236 20.05 -2.88 -7.95
N ASP A 237 19.97 -3.94 -7.13
CA ASP A 237 18.86 -4.89 -7.14
C ASP A 237 17.52 -4.21 -6.78
N VAL A 238 17.54 -3.30 -5.79
CA VAL A 238 16.37 -2.47 -5.45
C VAL A 238 15.99 -1.54 -6.62
N ALA A 239 16.96 -0.92 -7.28
CA ALA A 239 16.73 -0.04 -8.42
C ALA A 239 16.16 -0.79 -9.63
N ASP A 240 16.71 -1.96 -9.95
CA ASP A 240 16.25 -2.84 -11.03
C ASP A 240 14.80 -3.30 -10.82
N ASN A 241 14.38 -3.47 -9.56
CA ASN A 241 12.99 -3.74 -9.22
C ASN A 241 12.09 -2.51 -9.38
N LEU A 242 12.46 -1.41 -8.73
CA LEU A 242 11.61 -0.21 -8.61
C LEU A 242 11.40 0.48 -9.96
N PHE A 243 12.45 0.52 -10.78
CA PHE A 243 12.46 1.19 -12.08
C PHE A 243 12.32 0.22 -13.25
N ASN A 244 11.91 -1.02 -12.99
CA ASN A 244 11.71 -1.99 -14.06
C ASN A 244 10.69 -1.46 -15.07
N PRO A 245 11.00 -1.46 -16.38
CA PRO A 245 10.06 -0.98 -17.40
C PRO A 245 8.83 -1.87 -17.53
N ASP A 246 8.90 -3.12 -17.07
CA ASP A 246 7.76 -4.01 -17.03
C ASP A 246 7.13 -4.02 -15.61
N PRO A 247 5.88 -3.54 -15.45
CA PRO A 247 5.17 -3.54 -14.17
C PRO A 247 5.10 -4.89 -13.46
N TYR A 248 5.12 -6.02 -14.17
CA TYR A 248 5.07 -7.35 -13.53
C TYR A 248 6.38 -7.73 -12.82
N TYR A 249 7.44 -6.94 -12.96
CA TYR A 249 8.65 -7.11 -12.14
C TYR A 249 8.75 -6.06 -11.03
N GLN A 250 7.83 -5.09 -10.98
CA GLN A 250 7.76 -4.12 -9.89
C GLN A 250 7.04 -4.77 -8.70
N HIS A 251 7.73 -4.88 -7.57
CA HIS A 251 7.14 -5.48 -6.38
C HIS A 251 6.37 -4.46 -5.52
N GLY A 252 6.63 -3.17 -5.72
CA GLY A 252 6.01 -2.09 -4.97
C GLY A 252 6.65 -1.89 -3.60
N GLY A 253 7.50 -0.86 -3.55
CA GLY A 253 8.18 -0.30 -2.39
C GLY A 253 8.75 1.05 -2.81
N ASP A 254 9.28 1.81 -1.86
CA ASP A 254 10.14 2.96 -2.10
C ASP A 254 11.61 2.52 -1.85
N MET A 255 12.62 3.36 -2.14
CA MET A 255 14.04 3.07 -1.84
C MET A 255 14.45 3.70 -0.51
#